data_AF-A0A524D8R0-F1
#
_entry.id   AF-A0A524D8R0-F1
#
_cell.length_a   1.000
_cell.length_b   1.000
_cell.length_c   1.000
_cell.angle_alpha   90.00
_cell.angle_beta   90.00
_cell.angle_gamma   90.00
#
_symmetry.space_group_name_H-M   'P 1'
#
loop_
_entity.id
_entity.type
_entity.pdbx_description
1 polymer ?
#
loop_
_entity_poly.entity_id
_entity_poly.type
_entity_poly.pdbx_seq_one_letter_code
_entity_poly.pdbx_strand_id
1 'polypeptide(L)'
;MIPLSGLQQGKKLNLNVEDNVTFIESLALVDRYFQNHPEDSIFPIYEGYIHNYLQLFINLEKETLYEDVAATAYAPDENGNMTKFNPIGKNIYFNIYPDTEIILQPDSGC
;
A
#
# COMPACT_ATOMS: atom_id res chain seq x y z
N MET A 1 27.49 -2.01 6.06
CA MET A 1 26.77 -3.27 6.34
C MET A 1 25.38 -2.86 6.78
N ILE A 2 24.36 -3.03 5.93
CA ILE A 2 22.99 -2.65 6.27
C ILE A 2 22.49 -3.68 7.28
N PRO A 3 22.03 -3.28 8.48
CA PRO A 3 21.57 -4.23 9.49
C PRO A 3 20.28 -4.90 8.98
N LEU A 4 20.40 -6.17 8.57
CA LEU A 4 19.30 -6.98 8.03
C LEU A 4 18.27 -7.41 9.09
N SER A 5 18.54 -7.19 10.38
CA SER A 5 17.70 -7.66 11.48
C SER A 5 16.33 -6.98 11.55
N GLY A 6 16.19 -5.76 11.02
CA GLY A 6 14.89 -5.06 10.97
C GLY A 6 13.98 -5.52 9.83
N LEU A 7 14.55 -5.97 8.70
CA LEU A 7 13.79 -6.37 7.51
C LEU A 7 12.97 -7.66 7.73
N GLN A 8 13.43 -8.55 8.62
CA GLN A 8 12.76 -9.83 8.89
C GLN A 8 11.47 -9.70 9.73
N GLN A 9 11.27 -8.61 10.46
CA GLN A 9 10.10 -8.43 11.34
C GLN A 9 8.98 -7.58 10.72
N GLY A 10 9.21 -7.01 9.53
CA GLY A 10 8.31 -6.02 8.93
C GLY A 10 8.21 -4.75 9.78
N LYS A 11 7.52 -3.73 9.26
CA LYS A 11 7.21 -2.51 10.02
C LYS A 11 5.71 -2.23 9.93
N LYS A 12 5.09 -2.00 11.09
CA LYS A 12 3.70 -1.56 11.17
C LYS A 12 3.67 -0.04 11.31
N LEU A 13 2.97 0.62 10.38
CA LEU A 13 2.71 2.06 10.41
C LEU A 13 1.21 2.26 10.60
N ASN A 14 0.81 3.09 11.56
CA ASN A 14 -0.58 3.50 11.74
C ASN A 14 -0.68 4.99 11.42
N LEU A 15 -1.35 5.34 10.34
CA LEU A 15 -1.65 6.72 9.95
C LEU A 15 -3.15 6.95 10.04
N ASN A 16 -3.54 8.11 10.54
CA ASN A 16 -4.92 8.53 10.49
C ASN A 16 -5.20 9.13 9.11
N VAL A 17 -6.26 8.65 8.47
CA VAL A 17 -6.73 9.12 7.16
C VAL A 17 -8.12 9.73 7.31
N GLU A 18 -8.48 10.63 6.42
CA GLU A 18 -9.85 11.16 6.36
C GLU A 18 -10.83 10.09 5.86
N ASP A 19 -12.11 10.25 6.21
CA ASP A 19 -13.16 9.40 5.67
C ASP A 19 -13.21 9.53 4.14
N ASN A 20 -13.39 8.41 3.44
CA ASN A 20 -13.50 8.33 1.97
C ASN A 20 -12.19 8.53 1.18
N VAL A 21 -11.05 8.28 1.80
CA VAL A 21 -9.76 8.30 1.11
C VAL A 21 -9.65 7.20 0.03
N THR A 22 -9.09 7.54 -1.12
CA THR A 22 -8.75 6.58 -2.18
C THR A 22 -7.44 5.84 -1.88
N PHE A 23 -7.16 4.77 -2.63
CA PHE A 23 -5.88 4.05 -2.51
C PHE A 23 -4.66 4.94 -2.77
N ILE A 24 -4.75 5.80 -3.80
CA ILE A 24 -3.69 6.73 -4.16
C ILE A 24 -3.43 7.73 -3.04
N GLU A 25 -4.48 8.34 -2.50
CA GLU A 25 -4.36 9.33 -1.41
C GLU A 25 -3.81 8.70 -0.13
N SER A 26 -4.19 7.46 0.16
CA SER A 26 -3.65 6.72 1.30
C SER A 26 -2.16 6.47 1.16
N LEU A 27 -1.69 6.07 -0.03
CA LEU A 27 -0.26 5.91 -0.30
C LEU A 27 0.48 7.25 -0.29
N ALA A 28 -0.12 8.33 -0.79
CA ALA A 28 0.47 9.66 -0.71
C ALA A 28 0.68 10.13 0.74
N LEU A 29 -0.19 9.73 1.68
CA LEU A 29 0.00 9.99 3.11
C LEU A 29 1.17 9.18 3.68
N VAL A 30 1.33 7.93 3.26
CA VAL A 30 2.50 7.09 3.59
C VAL A 30 3.79 7.74 3.07
N ASP A 31 3.78 8.21 1.84
CA ASP A 31 4.91 8.92 1.22
C ASP A 31 5.28 10.18 1.99
N ARG A 32 4.28 11.00 2.31
CA ARG A 32 4.49 12.21 3.11
C ARG A 32 5.05 11.88 4.50
N TYR A 33 4.63 10.78 5.12
CA TYR A 33 5.17 10.35 6.41
C TYR A 33 6.68 10.08 6.30
N PHE A 34 7.08 9.25 5.33
CA PHE A 34 8.49 8.85 5.19
C PHE A 34 9.38 9.93 4.59
N GLN A 35 8.85 10.89 3.82
CA GLN A 35 9.60 12.09 3.45
C GLN A 35 10.01 12.94 4.66
N ASN A 36 9.18 12.97 5.70
CA ASN A 36 9.47 13.70 6.94
C ASN A 36 10.25 12.86 7.97
N HIS A 37 10.23 11.54 7.83
CA HIS A 37 10.89 10.57 8.72
C HIS A 37 11.63 9.50 7.89
N PRO A 38 12.66 9.88 7.11
CA PRO A 38 13.34 8.95 6.20
C PRO A 38 14.01 7.77 6.93
N GLU A 39 14.44 7.95 8.17
CA GLU A 39 14.99 6.91 9.05
C GLU A 39 13.97 5.80 9.38
N ASP A 40 12.68 6.11 9.24
CA ASP A 40 11.61 5.16 9.50
C ASP A 40 11.30 4.28 8.28
N SER A 41 11.76 4.64 7.08
CA SER A 41 11.40 3.93 5.86
C SER A 41 12.06 2.56 5.80
N ILE A 42 11.27 1.53 5.48
CA ILE A 42 11.80 0.17 5.22
C ILE A 42 12.47 0.10 3.85
N PHE A 43 12.07 0.97 2.92
CA PHE A 43 12.69 1.09 1.62
C PHE A 43 13.59 2.32 1.56
N PRO A 44 14.76 2.23 0.95
CA PRO A 44 15.58 3.40 0.68
C PRO A 44 14.87 4.28 -0.35
N ILE A 45 14.15 5.32 0.10
CA ILE A 45 13.56 6.34 -0.78
C ILE A 45 14.68 7.31 -1.18
N TYR A 46 15.40 6.98 -2.25
CA TYR A 46 16.46 7.80 -2.82
C TYR A 46 16.28 7.93 -4.34
N GLU A 47 16.95 8.92 -4.91
CA GLU A 47 17.03 9.12 -6.34
C GLU A 47 17.69 7.90 -7.02
N GLY A 48 16.95 7.19 -7.88
CA GLY A 48 17.45 6.07 -8.69
C GLY A 48 16.94 4.66 -8.35
N TYR A 49 16.13 4.49 -7.29
CA TYR A 49 15.51 3.19 -6.97
C TYR A 49 13.98 3.29 -6.81
N ILE A 50 13.53 3.93 -5.73
CA ILE A 50 12.12 4.12 -5.40
C ILE A 50 11.98 5.58 -4.98
N HIS A 51 11.20 6.35 -5.72
CA HIS A 51 10.96 7.76 -5.40
C HIS A 51 9.82 7.94 -4.40
N ASN A 52 8.89 6.97 -4.36
CA ASN A 52 7.75 6.92 -3.44
C ASN A 52 7.15 5.50 -3.39
N TYR A 53 6.35 5.20 -2.38
CA TYR A 53 5.64 3.93 -2.22
C TYR A 53 4.58 3.71 -3.30
N LEU A 54 4.00 4.75 -3.91
CA LEU A 54 3.08 4.60 -5.05
C LEU A 54 3.67 3.74 -6.18
N GLN A 55 4.96 3.92 -6.48
CA GLN A 55 5.68 3.15 -7.49
C GLN A 55 5.79 1.66 -7.19
N LEU A 56 5.57 1.23 -5.95
CA LEU A 56 5.57 -0.19 -5.58
C LEU A 56 4.24 -0.87 -5.87
N PHE A 57 3.15 -0.11 -5.93
CA PHE A 57 1.81 -0.68 -5.98
C PHE A 57 1.06 -0.39 -7.29
N ILE A 58 1.37 0.72 -7.96
CA ILE A 58 0.54 1.27 -9.05
C ILE A 58 1.36 1.53 -10.31
N ASN A 59 0.84 1.04 -11.44
CA ASN A 59 1.22 1.51 -12.76
C ASN A 59 0.36 2.74 -13.12
N LEU A 60 0.93 3.95 -12.98
CA LEU A 60 0.22 5.20 -13.25
C LEU A 60 -0.14 5.41 -14.72
N GLU A 61 0.61 4.84 -15.66
CA GLU A 61 0.29 4.96 -17.10
C GLU A 61 -0.98 4.17 -17.45
N LYS A 62 -1.18 3.03 -16.80
CA LYS A 62 -2.35 2.16 -17.00
C LYS A 62 -3.47 2.41 -16.01
N GLU A 63 -3.21 3.18 -14.95
CA GLU A 63 -4.11 3.39 -13.81
C GLU A 63 -4.55 2.07 -13.15
N THR A 64 -3.62 1.11 -13.03
CA THR A 64 -3.87 -0.21 -12.44
C THR A 64 -2.88 -0.56 -11.35
N LEU A 65 -3.25 -1.48 -10.46
CA LEU A 65 -2.27 -2.16 -9.62
C LEU A 65 -1.31 -2.99 -10.48
N TYR A 66 -0.09 -3.19 -10.00
CA TYR A 66 0.82 -4.19 -10.61
C TYR A 66 0.28 -5.62 -10.39
N GLU A 67 0.69 -6.55 -11.25
CA GLU A 67 0.21 -7.94 -11.21
C GLU A 67 0.64 -8.69 -9.95
N ASP A 68 1.75 -8.28 -9.34
CA ASP A 68 2.27 -8.78 -8.06
C ASP A 68 1.62 -8.12 -6.84
N VAL A 69 0.66 -7.21 -7.03
CA VAL A 69 -0.07 -6.57 -5.93
C VAL A 69 -1.45 -7.21 -5.80
N ALA A 70 -1.69 -7.82 -4.64
CA ALA A 70 -2.99 -8.37 -4.28
C ALA A 70 -3.74 -7.44 -3.33
N ALA A 71 -5.04 -7.28 -3.58
CA ALA A 71 -5.96 -6.60 -2.67
C ALA A 71 -7.12 -7.54 -2.31
N THR A 72 -7.63 -7.47 -1.07
CA THR A 72 -8.78 -8.26 -0.67
C THR A 72 -10.00 -7.93 -1.54
N ALA A 73 -10.62 -8.95 -2.14
CA ALA A 73 -11.78 -8.77 -3.03
C ALA A 73 -13.07 -8.37 -2.30
N TYR A 74 -13.09 -8.53 -0.98
CA TYR A 74 -14.23 -8.22 -0.11
C TYR A 74 -13.75 -7.45 1.12
N ALA A 75 -14.63 -6.60 1.63
CA ALA A 75 -14.47 -5.80 2.83
C ALA A 75 -15.67 -6.02 3.77
N PRO A 76 -15.55 -5.66 5.06
CA PRO A 76 -16.66 -5.80 6.00
C PRO A 76 -17.85 -4.89 5.63
N ASP A 77 -19.06 -5.43 5.80
CA ASP A 77 -20.31 -4.66 5.81
C ASP A 77 -20.57 -4.00 7.17
N GLU A 78 -21.71 -3.32 7.32
CA GLU A 78 -22.10 -2.63 8.56
C GLU A 78 -22.18 -3.57 9.79
N ASN A 79 -22.30 -4.88 9.58
CA ASN A 79 -22.35 -5.90 10.62
C ASN A 79 -21.00 -6.63 10.79
N GLY A 80 -19.96 -6.21 10.08
CA GLY A 80 -18.62 -6.80 10.12
C GLY A 80 -18.45 -8.06 9.25
N ASN A 81 -19.41 -8.42 8.40
CA ASN A 81 -19.27 -9.59 7.54
C ASN A 81 -18.55 -9.23 6.23
N MET A 82 -17.63 -10.09 5.78
CA MET A 82 -16.83 -9.89 4.55
C MET A 82 -17.64 -10.11 3.26
N THR A 83 -18.62 -9.24 3.01
CA THR A 83 -19.59 -9.36 1.91
C THR A 83 -19.55 -8.19 0.93
N LYS A 84 -18.95 -7.05 1.33
CA LYS A 84 -18.93 -5.84 0.51
C LYS A 84 -17.84 -5.96 -0.55
N PHE A 85 -18.21 -6.00 -1.83
CA PHE A 85 -17.25 -6.13 -2.91
C PHE A 85 -16.30 -4.93 -2.97
N ASN A 86 -15.00 -5.21 -3.03
CA ASN A 86 -13.93 -4.23 -3.05
C ASN A 86 -13.26 -4.16 -4.45
N PRO A 87 -13.59 -3.15 -5.27
CA PRO A 87 -13.14 -3.08 -6.66
C PRO A 87 -11.76 -2.43 -6.84
N ILE A 88 -10.93 -2.23 -5.80
CA ILE A 88 -9.63 -1.53 -5.92
C ILE A 88 -8.74 -2.11 -7.01
N GLY A 89 -8.70 -3.44 -7.18
CA GLY A 89 -7.95 -4.08 -8.26
C GLY A 89 -8.44 -3.75 -9.68
N LYS A 90 -9.65 -3.22 -9.82
CA LYS A 90 -10.24 -2.76 -11.10
C LYS A 90 -10.30 -1.24 -11.22
N ASN A 91 -10.31 -0.52 -10.11
CA ASN A 91 -10.39 0.94 -10.05
C ASN A 91 -9.59 1.46 -8.85
N ILE A 92 -8.38 1.95 -9.10
CA ILE A 92 -7.48 2.48 -8.07
C ILE A 92 -7.96 3.81 -7.45
N TYR A 93 -8.93 4.47 -8.08
CA TYR A 93 -9.60 5.67 -7.55
C TYR A 93 -10.79 5.33 -6.65
N PHE A 94 -11.01 4.04 -6.37
CA PHE A 94 -12.03 3.62 -5.42
C PHE A 94 -11.63 3.97 -3.98
N ASN A 95 -12.62 4.38 -3.18
CA ASN A 95 -12.40 4.68 -1.77
C ASN A 95 -12.10 3.39 -1.01
N ILE A 96 -10.99 3.37 -0.28
CA ILE A 96 -10.63 2.18 0.50
C ILE A 96 -11.66 1.95 1.59
N TYR A 97 -12.10 0.70 1.73
CA TYR A 97 -12.92 0.29 2.86
C TYR A 97 -12.05 -0.03 4.09
N PRO A 98 -12.61 0.10 5.30
CA PRO A 98 -11.96 -0.39 6.51
C PRO A 98 -11.52 -1.85 6.36
N ASP A 99 -10.41 -2.20 7.01
CA ASP A 99 -9.83 -3.56 7.03
C ASP A 99 -9.47 -4.13 5.65
N THR A 100 -9.35 -3.28 4.62
CA THR A 100 -8.79 -3.68 3.33
C THR A 100 -7.31 -4.01 3.49
N GLU A 101 -6.91 -5.22 3.13
CA GLU A 101 -5.50 -5.61 3.06
C GLU A 101 -5.00 -5.52 1.62
N ILE A 102 -3.87 -4.84 1.44
CA ILE A 102 -3.17 -4.72 0.16
C ILE A 102 -1.74 -5.19 0.39
N ILE A 103 -1.31 -6.17 -0.39
CA ILE A 103 -0.08 -6.91 -0.15
C ILE A 103 0.70 -6.95 -1.46
N LEU A 104 1.97 -6.55 -1.40
CA LEU A 104 2.93 -6.85 -2.45
C LEU A 104 3.34 -8.31 -2.29
N GLN A 105 2.97 -9.16 -3.25
CA GLN A 105 3.37 -10.56 -3.25
C GLN A 105 4.85 -10.64 -3.62
N PRO A 106 5.65 -11.44 -2.89
CA PRO A 106 6.99 -11.76 -3.37
C PRO A 106 6.85 -12.46 -4.72
N ASP A 107 7.65 -12.05 -5.69
CA ASP A 107 7.72 -12.73 -6.98
C ASP A 107 7.97 -14.21 -6.74
N SER A 108 7.07 -15.08 -7.20
CA SER A 108 7.13 -16.54 -7.01
C SER A 108 8.33 -17.23 -7.71
N GLY A 109 9.28 -16.43 -8.21
CA GLY A 109 10.44 -16.84 -9.01
C GLY A 109 11.82 -16.76 -8.32
N CYS A 110 11.92 -16.89 -7.00
CA CYS A 110 13.22 -17.09 -6.31
C CYS A 110 13.13 -18.08 -5.13
#